data_AF-A0A7V8Z5H7-F1
#
_entry.id   AF-A0A7V8Z5H7-F1
#
_cell.length_a   1.000
_cell.length_b   1.000
_cell.length_c   1.000
_cell.angle_alpha   90.00
_cell.angle_beta   90.00
_cell.angle_gamma   90.00
#
_symmetry.space_group_name_H-M   'P 1'
#
loop_
_entity.id
_entity.type
_entity.pdbx_description
1 polymer ?
#
loop_
_entity_poly.entity_id
_entity_poly.type
_entity_poly.pdbx_seq_one_letter_code
_entity_poly.pdbx_strand_id
1 'polypeptide(L)'
;MPVIVIGADTPSGRAIVDALLARPGEVRAFVTDPDEGASLRERGVKVAVGDVSDGSHVGGAATRAFCAVAVVTAAGDDRERSFAATPQAVVDAWIEGLIDAAVARIIVVDDPEVPAHLDPVGGIEWVPVAGDRPHPEIAAEVRRLESAERL
;
A
#
# COMPACT_ATOMS: atom_id res chain seq x y z
N MET A 1 8.79 -11.74 3.92
CA MET A 1 8.09 -12.07 2.67
C MET A 1 7.98 -10.80 1.82
N PRO A 2 7.64 -10.87 0.52
CA PRO A 2 7.47 -9.65 -0.27
C PRO A 2 6.29 -8.82 0.25
N VAL A 3 6.54 -7.52 0.46
CA VAL A 3 5.52 -6.53 0.83
C VAL A 3 5.45 -5.47 -0.26
N ILE A 4 4.26 -4.98 -0.58
CA ILE A 4 4.07 -3.82 -1.46
C ILE A 4 3.49 -2.64 -0.70
N VAL A 5 4.00 -1.44 -0.93
CA VAL A 5 3.47 -0.19 -0.40
C VAL A 5 2.84 0.61 -1.54
N ILE A 6 1.53 0.82 -1.48
CA ILE A 6 0.76 1.66 -2.40
C ILE A 6 0.72 3.07 -1.83
N GLY A 7 1.02 4.08 -2.66
CA GLY A 7 1.22 5.44 -2.16
C GLY A 7 2.56 5.63 -1.46
N ALA A 8 3.59 4.89 -1.91
CA ALA A 8 4.94 4.94 -1.35
C ALA A 8 5.64 6.31 -1.52
N ASP A 9 5.12 7.16 -2.41
CA ASP A 9 5.56 8.52 -2.69
C ASP A 9 4.97 9.57 -1.71
N THR A 10 4.00 9.19 -0.88
CA THR A 10 3.47 10.04 0.20
C THR A 10 4.46 10.15 1.37
N PRO A 11 4.36 11.17 2.25
CA PRO A 11 5.20 11.28 3.45
C PRO A 11 5.13 10.04 4.36
N SER A 12 3.93 9.53 4.65
CA SER A 12 3.73 8.27 5.39
C SER A 12 4.31 7.07 4.65
N GLY A 13 4.06 6.97 3.33
CA GLY A 13 4.57 5.89 2.48
C GLY A 13 6.10 5.80 2.47
N ARG A 14 6.79 6.93 2.39
CA ARG A 14 8.26 7.00 2.46
C ARG A 14 8.77 6.47 3.79
N ALA A 15 8.22 6.96 4.90
CA ALA A 15 8.61 6.50 6.23
C ALA A 15 8.38 4.98 6.40
N ILE A 16 7.28 4.46 5.86
CA ILE A 16 6.95 3.02 5.86
C ILE A 16 7.98 2.23 5.05
N VAL A 17 8.31 2.67 3.82
CA VAL A 17 9.33 2.02 2.99
C VAL A 17 10.68 1.99 3.71
N ASP A 18 11.10 3.10 4.33
CA ASP A 18 12.34 3.19 5.10
C ASP A 18 12.37 2.16 6.24
N ALA A 19 11.27 2.05 6.99
CA ALA A 19 11.15 1.10 8.07
C ALA A 19 11.15 -0.37 7.60
N LEU A 20 10.55 -0.65 6.44
CA LEU A 20 10.49 -1.99 5.84
C LEU A 20 11.82 -2.40 5.18
N LEU A 21 12.61 -1.47 4.65
CA LEU A 21 13.94 -1.77 4.13
C LEU A 21 14.92 -2.20 5.23
N ALA A 22 14.67 -1.82 6.48
CA ALA A 22 15.48 -2.24 7.62
C ALA A 22 15.29 -3.73 8.02
N ARG A 23 14.38 -4.45 7.36
CA ARG A 23 14.11 -5.88 7.61
C ARG A 23 14.50 -6.76 6.42
N PRO A 24 14.81 -8.05 6.63
CA PRO A 24 15.00 -8.97 5.52
C PRO A 24 13.70 -9.20 4.75
N GLY A 25 13.84 -9.32 3.43
CA GLY A 25 12.74 -9.61 2.51
C GLY A 25 12.54 -8.51 1.47
N GLU A 26 11.87 -8.86 0.38
CA GLU A 26 11.59 -7.94 -0.72
C GLU A 26 10.60 -6.83 -0.30
N VAL A 27 10.91 -5.60 -0.69
CA VAL A 27 10.02 -4.44 -0.57
C VAL A 27 9.70 -3.94 -1.97
N ARG A 28 8.42 -3.74 -2.24
CA ARG A 28 7.91 -3.15 -3.47
C ARG A 28 7.22 -1.83 -3.17
N ALA A 29 7.26 -0.92 -4.13
CA ALA A 29 6.55 0.34 -4.08
C ALA A 29 5.72 0.51 -5.36
N PHE A 30 4.50 0.97 -5.18
CA PHE A 30 3.65 1.50 -6.25
C PHE A 30 3.54 3.01 -6.08
N VAL A 31 3.98 3.75 -7.09
CA VAL A 31 4.03 5.21 -7.11
C VAL A 31 3.43 5.75 -8.40
N THR A 32 2.99 7.00 -8.37
CA THR A 32 2.51 7.69 -9.58
C THR A 32 3.62 8.47 -10.25
N ASP A 33 4.53 9.06 -9.46
CA ASP A 33 5.66 9.84 -9.97
C ASP A 33 6.86 8.94 -10.36
N PRO A 34 7.29 8.94 -11.64
CA PRO A 34 8.46 8.18 -12.09
C PRO A 34 9.77 8.58 -11.41
N ASP A 35 9.96 9.87 -11.08
CA ASP A 35 11.20 10.39 -10.48
C ASP A 35 11.32 9.92 -9.03
N GLU A 36 10.22 9.93 -8.29
CA GLU A 36 10.14 9.30 -6.97
C GLU A 36 10.38 7.79 -7.06
N GLY A 37 9.86 7.16 -8.11
CA GLY A 37 10.16 5.77 -8.41
C GLY A 37 11.65 5.51 -8.67
N ALA A 38 12.36 6.42 -9.33
CA ALA A 38 13.80 6.29 -9.56
C ALA A 38 14.58 6.37 -8.23
N SER A 39 14.26 7.34 -7.38
CA SER A 39 14.84 7.48 -6.04
C SER A 39 14.66 6.22 -5.17
N LEU A 40 13.48 5.60 -5.21
CA LEU A 40 13.22 4.35 -4.48
C LEU A 40 14.01 3.16 -5.02
N ARG A 41 14.22 3.07 -6.35
CA ARG A 41 15.02 1.99 -6.97
C ARG A 41 16.48 2.05 -6.53
N GLU A 42 17.07 3.24 -6.42
CA GLU A 42 18.45 3.41 -5.94
C GLU A 42 18.66 2.85 -4.52
N ARG A 43 17.57 2.79 -3.75
CA ARG A 43 17.55 2.26 -2.38
C ARG A 43 17.25 0.76 -2.30
N GLY A 44 17.14 0.07 -3.44
CA GLY A 44 16.89 -1.37 -3.53
C GLY A 44 15.43 -1.78 -3.52
N VAL A 45 14.50 -0.82 -3.66
CA VAL A 45 13.05 -1.10 -3.75
C VAL A 45 12.69 -1.52 -5.17
N LYS A 46 11.86 -2.57 -5.32
CA LYS A 46 11.25 -2.88 -6.61
C LYS A 46 10.07 -1.95 -6.86
N VAL A 47 10.13 -1.16 -7.92
CA VAL A 47 9.14 -0.10 -8.16
C VAL A 47 8.29 -0.39 -9.39
N ALA A 48 6.98 -0.34 -9.20
CA ALA A 48 5.99 -0.17 -10.26
C ALA A 48 5.52 1.29 -10.29
N VAL A 49 5.40 1.85 -11.49
CA VAL A 49 4.86 3.20 -11.71
C VAL A 49 3.54 3.04 -12.46
N GLY A 50 2.50 3.70 -11.97
CA GLY A 50 1.19 3.64 -12.60
C GLY A 50 0.20 4.63 -11.98
N ASP A 51 -0.96 4.72 -12.61
CA ASP A 51 -2.08 5.50 -12.07
C ASP A 51 -2.60 4.82 -10.80
N VAL A 52 -2.64 5.55 -9.69
CA VAL A 52 -3.09 4.99 -8.42
C VAL A 52 -4.58 4.65 -8.48
N SER A 53 -5.38 5.31 -9.31
CA SER A 53 -6.81 4.99 -9.44
C SER A 53 -7.10 3.73 -10.26
N ASP A 54 -6.08 3.12 -10.87
CA ASP A 54 -6.22 1.86 -11.63
C ASP A 54 -5.92 0.64 -10.74
N GLY A 55 -6.99 -0.01 -10.27
CA GLY A 55 -6.90 -1.22 -9.45
C GLY A 55 -6.15 -2.37 -10.15
N SER A 56 -6.20 -2.46 -11.47
CA SER A 56 -5.51 -3.52 -12.23
C SER A 56 -3.99 -3.32 -12.23
N HIS A 57 -3.52 -2.07 -12.27
CA HIS A 57 -2.10 -1.75 -12.12
C HIS A 57 -1.59 -2.08 -10.72
N VAL A 58 -2.38 -1.75 -9.69
CA VAL A 58 -2.07 -2.06 -8.29
C VAL A 58 -1.98 -3.58 -8.09
N GLY A 59 -2.98 -4.35 -8.57
CA GLY A 59 -2.98 -5.81 -8.51
C GLY A 59 -1.82 -6.44 -9.27
N GLY A 60 -1.51 -5.94 -10.47
CA GLY A 60 -0.36 -6.36 -11.25
C GLY A 60 0.97 -6.17 -10.50
N ALA A 61 1.15 -5.04 -9.82
CA ALA A 61 2.34 -4.77 -9.00
C ALA A 61 2.39 -5.64 -7.73
N ALA A 62 1.22 -5.93 -7.15
CA ALA A 62 1.07 -6.74 -5.96
C ALA A 62 1.19 -8.25 -6.22
N THR A 63 1.24 -8.70 -7.47
CA THR A 63 1.32 -10.12 -7.83
C THR A 63 2.46 -10.84 -7.09
N ARG A 64 2.14 -11.88 -6.30
CA ARG A 64 3.09 -12.61 -5.41
C ARG A 64 3.63 -11.80 -4.22
N ALA A 65 3.01 -10.68 -3.88
CA ALA A 65 3.19 -10.07 -2.57
C ALA A 65 2.38 -10.85 -1.53
N PHE A 66 2.93 -11.02 -0.34
CA PHE A 66 2.19 -11.61 0.79
C PHE A 66 1.32 -10.56 1.47
N CYS A 67 1.87 -9.36 1.63
CA CYS A 67 1.22 -8.25 2.32
C CYS A 67 1.24 -6.99 1.44
N ALA A 68 0.15 -6.24 1.49
CA ALA A 68 0.05 -4.89 0.94
C ALA A 68 -0.15 -3.88 2.06
N VAL A 69 0.47 -2.71 1.91
CA VAL A 69 0.24 -1.53 2.73
C VAL A 69 -0.41 -0.48 1.84
N ALA A 70 -1.66 -0.12 2.12
CA ALA A 70 -2.42 0.88 1.39
C ALA A 70 -2.39 2.20 2.16
N VAL A 71 -1.65 3.20 1.64
CA VAL A 71 -1.58 4.54 2.24
C VAL A 71 -2.65 5.43 1.60
N VAL A 72 -3.74 5.65 2.32
CA VAL A 72 -5.00 6.15 1.74
C VAL A 72 -4.93 7.63 1.39
N THR A 73 -4.03 8.39 1.99
CA THR A 73 -3.71 9.75 1.54
C THR A 73 -3.43 9.81 0.03
N ALA A 74 -2.80 8.77 -0.55
CA ALA A 74 -2.53 8.71 -1.99
C ALA A 74 -3.80 8.62 -2.86
N ALA A 75 -4.92 8.15 -2.31
CA ALA A 75 -6.20 8.09 -3.02
C ALA A 75 -6.85 9.46 -3.18
N GLY A 76 -6.51 10.42 -2.30
CA GLY A 76 -7.19 11.71 -2.20
C GLY A 76 -6.32 12.96 -2.36
N ASP A 77 -5.00 12.81 -2.51
CA ASP A 77 -4.11 13.95 -2.75
C ASP A 77 -4.25 14.55 -4.16
N ASP A 78 -3.42 15.54 -4.47
CA ASP A 78 -3.50 16.32 -5.71
C ASP A 78 -2.98 15.58 -6.97
N ARG A 79 -2.63 14.28 -6.86
CA ARG A 79 -2.17 13.50 -8.02
C ARG A 79 -3.28 13.27 -9.05
N GLU A 80 -2.87 13.04 -10.29
CA GLU A 80 -3.79 12.67 -11.36
C GLU A 80 -4.44 11.29 -11.11
N ARG A 81 -5.74 11.20 -11.38
CA ARG A 81 -6.56 9.97 -11.26
C ARG A 81 -7.43 9.83 -12.50
N SER A 82 -7.15 8.84 -13.33
CA SER A 82 -7.84 8.66 -14.62
C SER A 82 -8.99 7.65 -14.56
N PHE A 83 -9.03 6.79 -13.54
CA PHE A 83 -9.93 5.62 -13.50
C PHE A 83 -10.97 5.67 -12.38
N ALA A 84 -10.82 6.58 -11.42
CA ALA A 84 -11.79 6.75 -10.34
C ALA A 84 -11.96 8.22 -9.95
N ALA A 85 -13.20 8.64 -9.72
CA ALA A 85 -13.56 10.04 -9.46
C ALA A 85 -13.49 10.44 -7.98
N THR A 86 -13.46 9.48 -7.05
CA THR A 86 -13.47 9.73 -5.61
C THR A 86 -12.38 8.93 -4.91
N PRO A 87 -11.83 9.41 -3.77
CA PRO A 87 -10.86 8.65 -2.99
C PRO A 87 -11.39 7.28 -2.57
N GLN A 88 -12.69 7.19 -2.25
CA GLN A 88 -13.33 5.92 -1.92
C GLN A 88 -13.26 4.93 -3.09
N ALA A 89 -13.61 5.36 -4.30
CA ALA A 89 -13.58 4.49 -5.48
C ALA A 89 -12.15 4.04 -5.83
N VAL A 90 -11.13 4.85 -5.53
CA VAL A 90 -9.72 4.45 -5.66
C VAL A 90 -9.38 3.34 -4.66
N VAL A 91 -9.76 3.49 -3.39
CA VAL A 91 -9.52 2.48 -2.35
C VAL A 91 -10.24 1.18 -2.67
N ASP A 92 -11.50 1.25 -3.12
CA ASP A 92 -12.28 0.09 -3.55
C ASP A 92 -11.56 -0.66 -4.68
N ALA A 93 -11.07 0.07 -5.69
CA ALA A 93 -10.30 -0.51 -6.80
C ALA A 93 -8.97 -1.14 -6.35
N TRP A 94 -8.28 -0.56 -5.36
CA TRP A 94 -7.09 -1.19 -4.77
C TRP A 94 -7.44 -2.53 -4.14
N ILE A 95 -8.52 -2.59 -3.36
CA ILE A 95 -8.89 -3.80 -2.63
C ILE A 95 -9.26 -4.91 -3.62
N GLU A 96 -10.06 -4.61 -4.65
CA GLU A 96 -10.38 -5.56 -5.72
C GLU A 96 -9.10 -6.10 -6.39
N GLY A 97 -8.18 -5.22 -6.78
CA GLY A 97 -6.91 -5.63 -7.40
C GLY A 97 -6.01 -6.45 -6.47
N LEU A 98 -6.02 -6.17 -5.16
CA LEU A 98 -5.27 -6.92 -4.16
C LEU A 98 -5.87 -8.31 -3.87
N ILE A 99 -7.20 -8.42 -3.90
CA ILE A 99 -7.93 -9.69 -3.82
C ILE A 99 -7.57 -10.56 -5.04
N ASP A 100 -7.64 -10.00 -6.25
CA ASP A 100 -7.28 -10.71 -7.49
C ASP A 100 -5.81 -11.14 -7.50
N ALA A 101 -4.93 -10.36 -6.88
CA ALA A 101 -3.52 -10.69 -6.69
C ALA A 101 -3.26 -11.74 -5.59
N ALA A 102 -4.30 -12.19 -4.87
CA ALA A 102 -4.27 -13.12 -3.75
C ALA A 102 -3.32 -12.68 -2.62
N VAL A 103 -3.30 -11.38 -2.32
CA VAL A 103 -2.58 -10.86 -1.15
C VAL A 103 -3.26 -11.35 0.13
N ALA A 104 -2.48 -11.87 1.07
CA ALA A 104 -3.01 -12.48 2.29
C ALA A 104 -3.35 -11.46 3.39
N ARG A 105 -2.69 -10.31 3.38
CA ARG A 105 -2.89 -9.24 4.39
C ARG A 105 -2.85 -7.86 3.77
N ILE A 106 -3.80 -7.01 4.16
CA ILE A 106 -3.82 -5.59 3.79
C ILE A 106 -3.77 -4.75 5.07
N ILE A 107 -2.70 -3.97 5.21
CA ILE A 107 -2.54 -2.96 6.27
C ILE A 107 -2.96 -1.62 5.67
N VAL A 108 -3.89 -0.93 6.30
CA VAL A 108 -4.43 0.33 5.78
C VAL A 108 -4.04 1.48 6.68
N VAL A 109 -3.47 2.51 6.08
CA VAL A 109 -2.95 3.70 6.75
C VAL A 109 -3.83 4.89 6.36
N ASP A 110 -4.20 5.70 7.35
CA ASP A 110 -5.07 6.87 7.21
C ASP A 110 -6.58 6.54 7.00
N ASP A 111 -7.04 5.46 7.65
CA ASP A 111 -8.43 4.95 7.77
C ASP A 111 -9.52 5.64 6.90
N PRO A 112 -9.78 5.16 5.68
CA PRO A 112 -11.05 5.35 5.01
C PRO A 112 -12.04 4.37 5.63
N GLU A 113 -13.25 4.82 5.95
CA GLU A 113 -14.34 3.93 6.37
C GLU A 113 -14.35 2.68 5.48
N VAL A 114 -14.06 1.52 6.08
CA VAL A 114 -14.00 0.26 5.34
C VAL A 114 -15.35 0.05 4.65
N PRO A 115 -15.38 -0.16 3.33
CA PRO A 115 -16.65 -0.43 2.66
C PRO A 115 -17.29 -1.66 3.30
N ALA A 116 -18.49 -1.50 3.86
CA ALA A 116 -19.20 -2.56 4.57
C ALA A 116 -19.48 -3.83 3.72
N HIS A 117 -19.29 -3.75 2.41
CA HIS A 117 -19.42 -4.86 1.47
C HIS A 117 -18.16 -5.72 1.32
N LEU A 118 -17.04 -5.30 1.92
CA LEU A 118 -15.76 -6.02 1.96
C LEU A 118 -15.56 -6.74 3.30
N ASP A 119 -16.64 -7.27 3.88
CA ASP A 119 -16.60 -8.39 4.84
C ASP A 119 -15.69 -9.47 4.24
N PRO A 120 -14.80 -10.15 4.99
CA PRO A 120 -13.54 -10.71 4.49
C PRO A 120 -13.75 -11.76 3.39
N VAL A 121 -13.91 -11.27 2.16
CA VAL A 121 -13.97 -12.08 0.95
C VAL A 121 -12.55 -12.59 0.75
N GLY A 122 -12.33 -13.88 1.02
CA GLY A 122 -11.07 -14.55 0.70
C GLY A 122 -10.04 -14.68 1.83
N GLY A 123 -10.41 -14.43 3.10
CA GLY A 123 -9.50 -14.69 4.23
C GLY A 123 -8.35 -13.70 4.37
N ILE A 124 -8.53 -12.49 3.82
CA ILE A 124 -7.58 -11.39 3.96
C ILE A 124 -7.71 -10.77 5.35
N GLU A 125 -6.57 -10.63 6.05
CA GLU A 125 -6.53 -9.88 7.30
C GLU A 125 -6.45 -8.37 7.00
N TRP A 126 -7.36 -7.61 7.61
CA TRP A 126 -7.42 -6.16 7.51
C TRP A 126 -6.96 -5.50 8.80
N VAL A 127 -6.00 -4.58 8.70
CA VAL A 127 -5.45 -3.90 9.89
C VAL A 127 -5.38 -2.39 9.68
N PRO A 128 -6.25 -1.60 10.32
CA PRO A 128 -6.20 -0.15 10.24
C PRO A 128 -5.06 0.43 11.11
N VAL A 129 -4.43 1.50 10.61
CA VAL A 129 -3.43 2.31 11.29
C VAL A 129 -3.86 3.77 11.21
N ALA A 130 -4.04 4.39 12.38
CA ALA A 130 -4.46 5.78 12.49
C ALA A 130 -3.41 6.74 11.89
N GLY A 131 -3.88 7.64 11.02
CA GLY A 131 -3.06 8.60 10.28
C GLY A 131 -2.71 9.90 10.99
N ASP A 132 -3.32 10.13 12.15
CA ASP A 132 -3.12 11.34 12.97
C ASP A 132 -1.81 11.32 13.78
N ARG A 133 -0.99 10.28 13.60
CA ARG A 133 0.27 10.07 14.29
C ARG A 133 1.46 10.57 13.46
N PRO A 134 2.60 10.89 14.10
CA PRO A 134 3.83 11.16 13.37
C PRO A 134 4.21 10.00 12.43
N HIS A 135 4.63 10.31 11.20
CA HIS A 135 4.99 9.29 10.20
C HIS A 135 5.96 8.19 10.69
N PRO A 136 6.98 8.49 11.53
CA PRO A 136 7.85 7.44 12.08
C PRO A 136 7.12 6.44 12.99
N GLU A 137 6.09 6.88 13.71
CA GLU A 137 5.27 6.00 14.57
C GLU A 137 4.35 5.11 13.73
N ILE A 138 3.74 5.68 12.68
CA ILE A 138 2.98 4.92 11.67
C ILE A 138 3.87 3.84 11.05
N ALA A 139 5.07 4.20 10.61
CA ALA A 139 6.01 3.28 10.01
C ALA A 139 6.46 2.16 10.95
N ALA A 140 6.70 2.48 12.23
CA ALA A 140 7.04 1.48 13.25
C ALA A 140 5.90 0.48 13.48
N GLU A 141 4.66 0.96 13.51
CA GLU A 141 3.47 0.14 13.70
C GLU A 141 3.20 -0.76 12.48
N VAL A 142 3.26 -0.21 11.26
CA VAL A 142 3.15 -1.00 10.02
C VAL A 142 4.21 -2.10 9.99
N ARG A 143 5.47 -1.79 10.35
CA ARG A 143 6.55 -2.80 10.41
C ARG A 143 6.24 -3.89 11.42
N ARG A 144 5.69 -3.54 12.59
CA ARG A 144 5.29 -4.48 13.64
C ARG A 144 4.18 -5.42 13.14
N LEU A 145 3.16 -4.87 12.48
CA LEU A 145 2.02 -5.60 11.94
C LEU A 145 2.39 -6.50 10.75
N GLU A 146 3.25 -6.04 9.83
CA GLU A 146 3.77 -6.89 8.75
C GLU A 146 4.62 -8.04 9.28
N SER A 147 5.31 -7.84 10.41
CA SER A 147 6.13 -8.86 11.05
C SER A 147 5.33 -9.83 11.94
N ALA A 148 4.13 -9.44 12.37
CA ALA A 148 3.23 -10.32 13.11
C ALA A 148 2.76 -11.46 12.20
N GLU A 149 2.66 -12.68 12.73
CA GLU A 149 2.26 -13.90 11.99
C GLU A 149 3.29 -14.52 11.02
N ARG A 150 4.59 -14.32 11.23
CA ARG A 150 5.62 -15.20 10.63
C ARG A 150 5.71 -16.60 11.28
N LEU A 151 4.67 -17.06 11.97
CA LEU A 151 4.61 -18.37 12.66
C LEU A 151 3.79 -19.38 11.86
#